data_AF-A0A3M1JU88-F1
#
_entry.id   AF-A0A3M1JU88-F1
#
_cell.length_a   1.000
_cell.length_b   1.000
_cell.length_c   1.000
_cell.angle_alpha   90.00
_cell.angle_beta   90.00
_cell.angle_gamma   90.00
#
_symmetry.space_group_name_H-M   'P 1'
#
loop_
_entity.id
_entity.type
_entity.pdbx_description
1 polymer ?
#
loop_
_entity_poly.entity_id
_entity_poly.type
_entity_poly.pdbx_seq_one_letter_code
_entity_poly.pdbx_strand_id
1 'polypeptide(L)'
;MFIILLAHTPGNTWTLWIPARFGFSDATEVFVFCSGMASALAFGGVFVRKGWHLGAARIVYRIWQVYWAHIGVILVTAALMVLLDRTGMGEEGKTYANWYSITRLFSHTQEALVGYLTLTFVPGLFDILPMYLVILAMVPFVMLAHRQNDQI
;
A
#
# COMPACT_ATOMS: atom_id res chain seq x y z
N MET A 1 -0.94 -9.14 -10.28
CA MET A 1 -0.87 -7.67 -10.21
C MET A 1 -1.91 -6.98 -11.09
N PHE A 2 -2.07 -7.38 -12.36
CA PHE A 2 -3.05 -6.77 -13.28
C PHE A 2 -4.53 -6.84 -12.83
N ILE A 3 -4.91 -7.84 -12.02
CA ILE A 3 -6.30 -7.99 -11.56
C ILE A 3 -6.76 -6.78 -10.71
N ILE A 4 -5.88 -6.20 -9.88
CA ILE A 4 -6.20 -5.00 -9.10
C ILE A 4 -6.47 -3.80 -10.02
N LEU A 5 -5.61 -3.60 -11.02
CA LEU A 5 -5.77 -2.53 -12.00
C LEU A 5 -7.10 -2.66 -12.74
N LEU A 6 -7.43 -3.85 -13.22
CA LEU A 6 -8.69 -4.09 -13.90
C LEU A 6 -9.88 -3.77 -13.00
N ALA A 7 -9.83 -4.21 -11.73
CA ALA A 7 -10.90 -4.00 -10.76
C ALA A 7 -11.08 -2.54 -10.32
N HIS A 8 -10.03 -1.72 -10.39
CA HIS A 8 -10.01 -0.34 -9.90
C HIS A 8 -9.97 0.71 -11.02
N THR A 9 -10.21 0.29 -12.28
CA THR A 9 -10.36 1.21 -13.41
C THR A 9 -11.85 1.47 -13.66
N PRO A 10 -12.37 2.69 -13.45
CA PRO A 10 -13.78 3.01 -13.67
C PRO A 10 -14.22 2.71 -15.11
N GLY A 11 -15.42 2.16 -15.29
CA GLY A 11 -15.97 1.84 -16.62
C GLY A 11 -15.38 0.60 -17.29
N ASN A 12 -14.50 -0.15 -16.61
CA ASN A 12 -13.87 -1.33 -17.18
C ASN A 12 -14.76 -2.58 -17.09
N THR A 13 -15.26 -3.07 -18.23
CA THR A 13 -16.11 -4.28 -18.32
C THR A 13 -15.37 -5.56 -17.95
N TRP A 14 -14.04 -5.59 -18.07
CA TRP A 14 -13.21 -6.73 -17.65
C TRP A 14 -13.30 -7.02 -16.14
N THR A 15 -13.74 -6.05 -15.34
CA THR A 15 -14.02 -6.22 -13.90
C THR A 15 -15.09 -7.28 -13.62
N LEU A 16 -15.93 -7.63 -14.60
CA LEU A 16 -16.92 -8.69 -14.46
C LEU A 16 -16.31 -10.10 -14.62
N TRP A 17 -15.07 -10.19 -15.11
CA TRP A 17 -14.40 -11.44 -15.47
C TRP A 17 -13.15 -11.72 -14.63
N ILE A 18 -12.96 -10.99 -13.54
CA ILE A 18 -11.87 -11.25 -12.60
C ILE A 18 -12.24 -12.42 -11.67
N PRO A 19 -11.26 -13.22 -11.18
CA PRO A 19 -11.52 -14.32 -10.26
C PRO A 19 -12.34 -13.93 -9.02
N ALA A 20 -12.16 -12.69 -8.54
CA ALA A 20 -12.91 -12.13 -7.41
C ALA A 20 -14.44 -12.05 -7.62
N ARG A 21 -14.94 -12.16 -8.86
CA ARG A 21 -16.38 -12.21 -9.15
C ARG A 21 -17.01 -13.58 -9.00
N PHE A 22 -16.19 -14.62 -8.99
CA PHE A 22 -16.63 -16.02 -8.97
C PHE A 22 -16.26 -16.75 -7.68
N GLY A 23 -15.51 -16.09 -6.79
CA GLY A 23 -15.06 -16.63 -5.51
C GLY A 23 -15.56 -15.82 -4.33
N PHE A 24 -15.29 -16.34 -3.13
CA PHE A 24 -15.60 -15.66 -1.87
C PHE A 24 -14.64 -14.53 -1.53
N SER A 25 -13.47 -14.50 -2.18
CA SER A 25 -12.42 -13.54 -1.88
C SER A 25 -12.33 -12.43 -2.91
N ASP A 26 -12.20 -11.19 -2.43
CA ASP A 26 -12.01 -10.03 -3.28
C ASP A 26 -10.59 -10.00 -3.88
N ALA A 27 -10.41 -9.21 -4.94
CA ALA A 27 -9.12 -9.02 -5.59
C ALA A 27 -8.06 -8.52 -4.61
N THR A 28 -8.46 -7.68 -3.64
CA THR A 28 -7.58 -7.17 -2.59
C THR A 28 -7.05 -8.29 -1.70
N GLU A 29 -7.91 -9.17 -1.18
CA GLU A 29 -7.52 -10.27 -0.28
C GLU A 29 -6.54 -11.24 -0.93
N VAL A 30 -6.78 -11.59 -2.20
CA VAL A 30 -5.86 -12.45 -2.97
C VAL A 30 -4.51 -11.77 -3.15
N PHE A 31 -4.49 -10.47 -3.41
CA PHE A 31 -3.24 -9.70 -3.49
C PHE A 31 -2.48 -9.73 -2.16
N VAL A 32 -3.16 -9.50 -1.04
CA VAL A 32 -2.54 -9.52 0.30
C VAL A 32 -1.91 -10.88 0.57
N PHE A 33 -2.65 -11.96 0.31
CA PHE A 33 -2.17 -13.32 0.49
C PHE A 33 -0.91 -13.61 -0.33
N CYS A 34 -0.94 -13.30 -1.63
CA CYS A 34 0.22 -13.48 -2.50
C CYS A 34 1.42 -12.64 -2.08
N SER A 35 1.20 -11.39 -1.65
CA SER A 35 2.26 -10.50 -1.15
C SER A 35 2.89 -11.04 0.14
N GLY A 36 2.07 -11.59 1.05
CA GLY A 36 2.52 -12.25 2.27
C GLY A 36 3.40 -13.47 1.96
N MET A 37 2.94 -14.35 1.06
CA MET A 37 3.70 -15.53 0.64
C MET A 37 5.04 -15.15 -0.02
N ALA A 38 5.04 -14.16 -0.92
CA ALA A 38 6.25 -13.66 -1.56
C ALA A 38 7.23 -13.06 -0.53
N SER A 39 6.70 -12.33 0.46
CA SER A 39 7.51 -11.76 1.55
C SER A 39 8.11 -12.86 2.44
N ALA A 40 7.35 -13.91 2.76
CA ALA A 40 7.85 -15.06 3.51
C ALA A 40 9.01 -15.76 2.77
N LEU A 41 8.89 -15.94 1.45
CA LEU A 41 9.97 -16.50 0.63
C LEU A 41 11.21 -15.57 0.57
N ALA A 42 10.99 -14.26 0.41
CA ALA A 42 12.07 -13.28 0.27
C ALA A 42 12.84 -12.99 1.57
N PHE A 43 12.14 -12.99 2.71
CA PHE A 43 12.72 -12.63 4.01
C PHE A 43 12.96 -13.84 4.92
N GLY A 44 12.21 -14.93 4.79
CA GLY A 44 12.33 -16.12 5.64
C GLY A 44 13.75 -16.70 5.66
N GLY A 45 14.39 -16.78 4.49
CA GLY A 45 15.78 -17.26 4.39
C GLY A 45 16.83 -16.39 5.10
N VAL A 46 16.51 -15.14 5.47
CA VAL A 46 17.40 -14.29 6.28
C VAL A 46 17.29 -14.65 7.75
N PHE A 47 16.07 -14.87 8.25
CA PHE A 47 15.86 -15.28 9.64
C PHE A 47 16.55 -16.62 9.95
N VAL A 48 16.57 -17.55 8.99
CA VAL A 48 17.28 -18.84 9.11
C VAL A 48 18.80 -18.66 9.07
N ARG A 49 19.34 -17.93 8.07
CA ARG A 49 20.80 -17.89 7.82
C ARG A 49 21.57 -16.88 8.68
N LYS A 50 20.91 -15.80 9.09
CA LYS A 50 21.55 -14.65 9.74
C LYS A 50 20.95 -14.34 11.11
N GLY A 51 20.01 -15.16 11.57
CA GLY A 51 19.36 -15.02 12.86
C GLY A 51 18.27 -13.95 12.89
N TRP A 52 17.55 -13.93 14.01
CA TRP A 52 16.37 -13.11 14.19
C TRP A 52 16.66 -11.60 14.13
N HIS A 53 17.73 -11.12 14.76
CA HIS A 53 18.05 -9.70 14.82
C HIS A 53 18.30 -9.09 13.43
N LEU A 54 19.07 -9.75 12.57
CA LEU A 54 19.34 -9.24 11.22
C LEU A 54 18.10 -9.34 10.33
N GLY A 55 17.30 -10.41 10.51
CA GLY A 55 15.99 -10.53 9.86
C GLY A 55 15.06 -9.37 10.22
N ALA A 56 14.90 -9.08 11.51
CA ALA A 56 14.09 -7.98 12.01
C ALA A 56 14.60 -6.61 11.52
N ALA A 57 15.91 -6.36 11.59
CA ALA A 57 16.51 -5.12 11.07
C ALA A 57 16.23 -4.91 9.57
N ARG A 58 16.30 -5.98 8.76
CA ARG A 58 15.98 -5.91 7.33
C ARG A 58 14.51 -5.57 7.10
N ILE A 59 13.59 -6.11 7.90
CA ILE A 59 12.16 -5.79 7.83
C ILE A 59 11.92 -4.33 8.23
N VAL A 60 12.52 -3.85 9.33
CA VAL A 60 12.38 -2.45 9.76
C VAL A 60 12.91 -1.50 8.69
N TYR A 61 14.05 -1.80 8.07
CA TYR A 61 14.56 -1.02 6.95
C TYR A 61 13.60 -1.02 5.74
N ARG A 62 12.95 -2.15 5.47
CA ARG A 62 11.95 -2.23 4.40
C ARG A 62 10.70 -1.40 4.72
N ILE A 63 10.21 -1.46 5.95
CA ILE A 63 9.09 -0.63 6.44
C ILE A 63 9.44 0.85 6.26
N TRP A 64 10.65 1.25 6.65
CA TRP A 64 11.16 2.62 6.48
C TRP A 64 11.14 3.06 5.01
N GLN A 65 11.66 2.24 4.09
CA GLN A 65 11.65 2.54 2.66
C GLN A 65 10.24 2.73 2.12
N VAL A 66 9.33 1.81 2.46
CA VAL A 66 7.94 1.85 1.95
C VAL A 66 7.17 3.02 2.54
N TYR A 67 7.41 3.36 3.81
CA TYR A 67 6.81 4.53 4.46
C TYR A 67 7.16 5.84 3.72
N TRP A 68 8.44 6.08 3.45
CA TRP A 68 8.85 7.27 2.70
C TRP A 68 8.40 7.25 1.24
N ALA A 69 8.40 6.08 0.61
CA ALA A 69 7.84 5.92 -0.74
C ALA A 69 6.33 6.25 -0.77
N HIS A 70 5.59 5.86 0.27
CA HIS A 70 4.16 6.15 0.40
C HIS A 70 3.90 7.66 0.53
N ILE A 71 4.64 8.35 1.40
CA ILE A 71 4.54 9.82 1.51
C ILE A 71 4.89 10.48 0.18
N GLY A 72 6.00 10.06 -0.44
CA GLY A 72 6.47 10.61 -1.70
C GLY A 72 5.46 10.44 -2.83
N VAL A 73 4.86 9.24 -2.98
CA VAL A 73 3.92 8.98 -4.07
C VAL A 73 2.65 9.83 -3.92
N ILE A 74 2.13 10.01 -2.70
CA ILE A 74 0.95 10.85 -2.46
C ILE A 74 1.24 12.30 -2.85
N LEU A 75 2.38 12.84 -2.40
CA LEU A 75 2.77 14.22 -2.70
C LEU A 75 2.99 14.44 -4.21
N VAL A 76 3.66 13.50 -4.88
CA VAL A 76 3.88 13.56 -6.33
C VAL A 76 2.57 13.45 -7.09
N THR A 77 1.65 12.56 -6.69
CA THR A 77 0.33 12.46 -7.32
C THR A 77 -0.49 13.74 -7.13
N ALA A 78 -0.51 14.31 -5.92
CA ALA A 78 -1.19 15.57 -5.66
C ALA A 78 -0.61 16.72 -6.50
N ALA A 79 0.72 16.82 -6.58
CA ALA A 79 1.40 17.81 -7.41
C ALA A 79 1.08 17.62 -8.91
N LEU A 80 1.06 16.38 -9.40
CA LEU A 80 0.71 16.06 -10.79
C LEU A 80 -0.73 16.43 -11.11
N MET A 81 -1.69 16.19 -10.21
CA MET A 81 -3.09 16.58 -10.41
C MET A 81 -3.24 18.10 -10.54
N VAL A 82 -2.57 18.87 -9.66
CA VAL A 82 -2.57 20.33 -9.74
C VAL A 82 -1.91 20.80 -11.03
N LEU A 83 -0.81 20.16 -11.46
CA LEU A 83 -0.15 20.49 -12.70
C LEU A 83 -1.07 20.29 -13.90
N LEU A 84 -1.77 19.15 -13.98
CA LEU A 84 -2.72 18.85 -15.06
C LEU A 84 -3.85 19.89 -15.14
N ASP A 85 -4.39 20.29 -13.99
CA ASP A 85 -5.43 21.33 -13.92
C ASP A 85 -4.90 22.70 -14.37
N ARG A 86 -3.64 23.01 -14.07
CA ARG A 86 -3.02 24.31 -14.43
C ARG A 86 -2.57 24.38 -15.89
N THR A 87 -2.11 23.27 -16.47
CA THR A 87 -1.62 23.22 -17.84
C THR A 87 -2.72 22.95 -18.86
N GLY A 88 -3.92 22.55 -18.42
CA GLY A 88 -5.02 22.19 -19.30
C GLY A 88 -4.76 20.91 -20.11
N MET A 89 -3.76 20.10 -19.71
CA MET A 89 -3.48 18.79 -20.35
C MET A 89 -4.50 17.72 -19.97
N GLY A 90 -5.34 18.01 -18.98
CA GLY A 90 -6.46 17.17 -18.56
C GLY A 90 -7.65 17.24 -19.52
N GLU A 91 -8.64 16.38 -19.28
CA GLU A 91 -9.90 16.39 -20.03
C GLU A 91 -10.71 17.66 -19.76
N GLU A 92 -11.26 18.28 -20.80
CA GLU A 92 -12.01 19.52 -20.68
C GLU A 92 -13.20 19.38 -19.71
N GLY A 93 -13.31 20.32 -18.77
CA GLY A 93 -14.36 20.32 -17.75
C GLY A 93 -14.11 19.38 -16.55
N LYS A 94 -13.00 18.64 -16.50
CA LYS A 94 -12.60 17.87 -15.32
C LYS A 94 -11.54 18.61 -14.51
N THR A 95 -11.76 18.71 -13.20
CA THR A 95 -10.78 19.21 -12.23
C THR A 95 -10.25 18.05 -11.40
N TYR A 96 -9.02 17.65 -11.65
CA TYR A 96 -8.38 16.49 -11.01
C TYR A 96 -8.07 16.77 -9.54
N ALA A 97 -7.67 17.99 -9.18
CA ALA A 97 -7.42 18.40 -7.80
C ALA A 97 -8.69 18.43 -6.92
N ASN A 98 -9.89 18.35 -7.53
CA ASN A 98 -11.16 18.26 -6.81
C ASN A 98 -11.56 16.81 -6.47
N TRP A 99 -10.68 15.83 -6.71
CA TRP A 99 -10.93 14.47 -6.28
C TRP A 99 -10.95 14.38 -4.75
N TYR A 100 -12.05 13.85 -4.19
CA TYR A 100 -12.36 13.84 -2.74
C TYR A 100 -11.17 13.51 -1.82
N SER A 101 -10.38 12.50 -2.20
CA SER A 101 -9.23 12.04 -1.44
C SER A 101 -8.07 13.05 -1.37
N ILE A 102 -7.96 13.93 -2.37
CA ILE A 102 -6.90 14.96 -2.49
C ILE A 102 -7.43 16.36 -2.12
N THR A 103 -8.71 16.66 -2.33
CA THR A 103 -9.31 17.95 -1.93
C THR A 103 -9.11 18.25 -0.45
N ARG A 104 -9.04 17.24 0.42
CA ARG A 104 -8.75 17.42 1.85
C ARG A 104 -7.32 17.94 2.11
N LEU A 105 -6.34 17.57 1.29
CA LEU A 105 -4.97 18.09 1.37
C LEU A 105 -4.93 19.61 1.14
N PHE A 106 -5.83 20.14 0.30
CA PHE A 106 -5.87 21.57 -0.02
C PHE A 106 -6.81 22.37 0.88
N SER A 107 -7.94 21.80 1.29
CA SER A 107 -8.93 22.49 2.12
C SER A 107 -8.57 22.50 3.62
N HIS A 108 -7.90 21.45 4.11
CA HIS A 108 -7.55 21.27 5.52
C HIS A 108 -6.08 20.83 5.65
N THR A 109 -5.16 21.60 5.05
CA THR A 109 -3.75 21.19 4.84
C THR A 109 -3.02 20.80 6.12
N GLN A 110 -3.21 21.53 7.22
CA GLN A 110 -2.51 21.24 8.49
C GLN A 110 -2.92 19.87 9.04
N GLU A 111 -4.22 19.62 9.16
CA GLU A 111 -4.76 18.36 9.66
C GLU A 111 -4.46 17.20 8.71
N ALA A 112 -4.59 17.42 7.40
CA ALA A 112 -4.31 16.42 6.39
C ALA A 112 -2.83 16.01 6.39
N LEU A 113 -1.90 16.96 6.49
CA LEU A 113 -0.47 16.67 6.48
C LEU A 113 -0.06 15.84 7.71
N VAL A 114 -0.56 16.20 8.89
CA VAL A 114 -0.35 15.40 10.10
C VAL A 114 -0.96 14.00 9.92
N GLY A 115 -2.21 13.92 9.46
CA GLY A 115 -2.90 12.65 9.22
C GLY A 115 -2.18 11.73 8.21
N TYR A 116 -1.56 12.29 7.17
CA TYR A 116 -0.77 11.52 6.20
C TYR A 116 0.54 11.02 6.80
N LEU A 117 1.26 11.86 7.54
CA LEU A 117 2.52 11.48 8.19
C LEU A 117 2.28 10.41 9.26
N THR A 118 1.15 10.47 9.98
CA THR A 118 0.76 9.48 10.98
C THR A 118 0.00 8.29 10.39
N LEU A 119 -0.22 8.26 9.07
CA LEU A 119 -1.04 7.25 8.36
C LEU A 119 -2.48 7.11 8.90
N THR A 120 -2.98 8.10 9.63
CA THR A 120 -4.36 8.15 10.17
C THR A 120 -5.35 8.54 9.09
N PHE A 121 -4.89 9.31 8.11
CA PHE A 121 -5.64 9.66 6.92
C PHE A 121 -4.84 9.23 5.69
N VAL A 122 -5.47 8.47 4.79
CA VAL A 122 -4.83 7.96 3.58
C VAL A 122 -5.79 8.19 2.41
N PRO A 123 -5.34 8.75 1.28
CA PRO A 123 -6.22 8.97 0.15
C PRO A 123 -6.66 7.61 -0.40
N GLY A 124 -7.90 7.51 -0.88
CA GLY A 124 -8.38 6.26 -1.51
C GLY A 124 -7.44 5.80 -2.63
N LEU A 125 -7.31 4.49 -2.82
CA LEU A 125 -6.34 3.79 -3.69
C LEU A 125 -4.92 3.64 -3.09
N PHE A 126 -4.57 4.37 -2.03
CA PHE A 126 -3.24 4.28 -1.39
C PHE A 126 -3.26 3.56 -0.04
N ASP A 127 -4.42 3.12 0.43
CA ASP A 127 -4.68 2.43 1.69
C ASP A 127 -4.04 1.02 1.77
N ILE A 128 -3.72 0.44 0.62
CA ILE A 128 -3.05 -0.87 0.55
C ILE A 128 -1.61 -0.85 1.07
N LEU A 129 -0.93 0.30 1.00
CA LEU A 129 0.46 0.46 1.45
C LEU A 129 0.58 0.47 2.99
N PRO A 130 -0.22 1.26 3.75
CA PRO A 130 -0.28 1.16 5.21
C PRO A 130 -0.57 -0.26 5.70
N MET A 131 -1.54 -0.94 5.09
CA MET A 131 -1.86 -2.33 5.41
C MET A 131 -0.64 -3.24 5.21
N TYR A 132 0.13 -3.05 4.13
CA TYR A 132 1.37 -3.79 3.91
C TYR A 132 2.45 -3.53 4.97
N LEU A 133 2.57 -2.30 5.48
CA LEU A 133 3.49 -1.97 6.59
C LEU A 133 3.14 -2.77 7.85
N VAL A 134 1.85 -2.88 8.17
CA VAL A 134 1.37 -3.65 9.33
C VAL A 134 1.71 -5.12 9.17
N ILE A 135 1.45 -5.71 7.99
CA ILE A 135 1.75 -7.12 7.73
C ILE A 135 3.26 -7.39 7.80
N LEU A 136 4.09 -6.50 7.24
CA LEU A 136 5.54 -6.60 7.39
C LEU A 136 5.97 -6.53 8.86
N ALA A 137 5.37 -5.63 9.64
CA ALA A 137 5.68 -5.49 11.06
C ALA A 137 5.34 -6.75 11.86
N MET A 138 4.35 -7.54 11.44
CA MET A 138 4.01 -8.83 12.06
C MET A 138 5.05 -9.92 11.82
N VAL A 139 5.80 -9.89 10.71
CA VAL A 139 6.78 -10.91 10.33
C VAL A 139 7.80 -11.25 11.45
N PRO A 140 8.53 -10.29 12.04
CA PRO A 140 9.49 -10.62 13.10
C PRO A 140 8.83 -11.25 14.33
N PHE A 141 7.59 -10.91 14.66
CA PHE A 141 6.86 -11.51 15.78
C PHE A 141 6.48 -12.96 15.48
N VAL A 142 5.99 -13.24 14.28
CA VAL A 142 5.67 -14.62 13.86
C VAL A 142 6.93 -15.49 13.84
N MET A 143 8.05 -14.95 13.33
CA MET A 143 9.34 -15.66 13.33
C MET A 143 9.90 -15.87 14.75
N LEU A 144 9.62 -14.95 15.68
CA LEU A 144 10.00 -15.12 17.09
C LEU A 144 9.18 -16.24 17.74
N ALA A 145 7.86 -16.26 17.51
CA ALA A 145 6.97 -17.29 18.04
C ALA A 145 7.32 -18.69 17.51
N HIS A 146 7.63 -18.82 16.22
CA HIS A 146 8.11 -20.08 15.64
C HIS A 146 9.36 -20.59 16.36
N ARG A 147 10.33 -19.71 16.59
CA ARG A 147 11.58 -20.08 17.24
C ARG A 147 11.39 -20.55 18.68
N GLN A 148 10.43 -19.97 19.42
CA GLN A 148 10.13 -20.42 20.78
C GLN A 148 9.49 -21.81 20.80
N ASN A 149 8.67 -22.12 19.81
CA ASN A 149 8.02 -23.43 19.70
C ASN A 149 9.01 -24.56 19.36
N ASP A 150 10.10 -24.25 18.63
CA ASP A 150 11.18 -25.22 18.36
C ASP A 150 12.06 -25.52 19.61
N GLN A 151 11.89 -24.76 20.71
CA GLN A 151 12.66 -24.94 21.95
C GLN A 151 11.89 -25.69 23.06
N ILE A 152 10.63 -26.08 22.81
CA ILE A 152 9.77 -26.87 23.70
C ILE A 152 9.69 -28.30 23.13
#